data_AF-A0A1U9K7W1-F1
#
_entry.id   AF-A0A1U9K7W1-F1
#
_cell.length_a   1.000
_cell.length_b   1.000
_cell.length_c   1.000
_cell.angle_alpha   90.00
_cell.angle_beta   90.00
_cell.angle_gamma   90.00
#
_symmetry.space_group_name_H-M   'P 1'
#
loop_
_entity.id
_entity.type
_entity.pdbx_description
1 polymer ?
#
loop_
_entity_poly.entity_id
_entity_poly.type
_entity_poly.pdbx_seq_one_letter_code
_entity_poly.pdbx_strand_id
1 'polypeptide(L)'
;MANGVLQPGTVLDDSPKTAKGPGGHTYNNYSRRFYGYVTAREALAKSHNVATIDAFRKVGVKNGYQFIEQLNMSVPEDRHVEAGVLGAIEFTPEQIAAAYATFGNEGKFNESYLISRIEDADGNVVYEHEHKPKAVMSPQSAYLLTDVLRDVLRYGTGTLVGARIGNYDVAGKTGTAQESKDVWFVGYTPKISLSVWVGYDYEKSTPTVRPNDRLARIMWANFFNTIQQTKPKLSPAGTQFKRPGGIVSAEICSISGKRATEHCQHAGSVYTELFQSGHAPKEACDVHIEARVVDYDGVRYIANDKTPDDMVINQGVGIRIPDHHKGLNLDYTSGDHNIPWEKDPRQSEGTPRAPEVTVNGKNVTWQHTGQKSVVGYRVYRSTDGNTFSRVASIRLGEPYRYTGEAGAQYIVKAVDVVGLESGKSNVANLSKEQTAGEAEAADPLGVPSPPQGLEASYSGNGVNLAWQANPADEHVTHYRVYQDGRQIAEVKGTHYTHDGRFEGTRTYHVTAVNASGPSEASDTVNVQGHQPEPADSPTNGNEGDKSSHGENVGTNVWFRRLGILLFTT
;
A
#
# COMPACT_ATOMS: atom_id res chain seq x y z
N MET A 1 -11.25 2.92 16.84
CA MET A 1 -11.92 1.61 16.71
C MET A 1 -12.94 1.38 17.80
N ALA A 2 -12.56 1.37 19.09
CA ALA A 2 -13.48 1.04 20.19
C ALA A 2 -14.80 1.85 20.22
N ASN A 3 -14.76 3.14 19.87
CA ASN A 3 -15.93 4.03 19.81
C ASN A 3 -16.54 4.15 18.40
N GLY A 4 -16.13 3.33 17.43
CA GLY A 4 -16.62 3.34 16.06
C GLY A 4 -16.07 4.46 15.15
N VAL A 5 -15.41 5.48 15.70
CA VAL A 5 -14.95 6.68 14.95
C VAL A 5 -13.91 6.36 13.86
N LEU A 6 -13.02 5.41 14.16
CA LEU A 6 -11.98 4.95 13.23
C LEU A 6 -12.15 3.47 12.96
N GLN A 7 -12.04 3.09 11.69
CA GLN A 7 -11.90 1.73 11.17
C GLN A 7 -10.57 1.63 10.42
N PRO A 8 -10.04 0.42 10.13
CA PRO A 8 -8.79 0.27 9.38
C PRO A 8 -8.75 1.07 8.06
N GLY A 9 -9.86 1.09 7.32
CA GLY A 9 -10.00 1.82 6.06
C GLY A 9 -10.36 3.31 6.18
N THR A 10 -10.48 3.85 7.40
CA THR A 10 -10.75 5.28 7.57
C THR A 10 -9.58 6.08 7.01
N VAL A 11 -9.86 7.01 6.09
CA VAL A 11 -8.83 7.90 5.56
C VAL A 11 -8.52 9.04 6.54
N LEU A 12 -7.22 9.26 6.69
CA LEU A 12 -6.59 10.28 7.52
C LEU A 12 -5.85 11.26 6.62
N ASP A 13 -5.85 12.52 7.03
CA ASP A 13 -5.12 13.56 6.33
C ASP A 13 -3.68 13.63 6.86
N ASP A 14 -2.70 13.44 6.00
CA ASP A 14 -1.26 13.56 6.22
C ASP A 14 -0.66 14.74 5.41
N SER A 15 -1.35 15.89 5.42
CA SER A 15 -0.84 17.20 5.00
C SER A 15 -0.35 18.03 6.20
N PRO A 16 0.44 19.12 5.99
CA PRO A 16 0.97 19.96 7.06
C PRO A 16 -0.06 20.35 8.12
N LYS A 17 0.24 20.07 9.38
CA LYS A 17 -0.61 20.39 10.54
C LYS A 17 0.20 21.08 11.62
N THR A 18 -0.33 22.17 12.15
CA THR A 18 0.24 22.87 13.30
C THR A 18 -0.44 22.44 14.59
N ALA A 19 0.33 22.39 15.68
CA ALA A 19 -0.17 22.14 17.02
C ALA A 19 -1.16 23.23 17.45
N LYS A 20 -2.23 22.82 18.14
CA LYS A 20 -3.17 23.74 18.75
C LYS A 20 -2.58 24.28 20.06
N GLY A 21 -2.26 25.58 20.12
CA GLY A 21 -1.77 26.26 21.34
C GLY A 21 -0.70 27.33 21.09
N PRO A 22 -0.23 28.01 22.15
CA PRO A 22 0.80 29.04 22.06
C PRO A 22 2.12 28.47 21.49
N GLY A 23 2.70 29.13 20.50
CA GLY A 23 3.99 28.73 19.90
C GLY A 23 3.91 27.80 18.67
N GLY A 24 2.72 27.30 18.32
CA GLY A 24 2.36 26.71 17.02
C GLY A 24 3.48 25.98 16.25
N HIS A 25 3.94 24.82 16.74
CA HIS A 25 4.89 24.01 16.00
C HIS A 25 4.20 23.16 14.92
N THR A 26 4.83 22.99 13.76
CA THR A 26 4.34 22.09 12.71
C THR A 26 4.73 20.66 13.02
N TYR A 27 3.76 19.75 13.03
CA TYR A 27 4.01 18.32 13.12
C TYR A 27 4.66 17.82 11.84
N ASN A 28 5.66 16.94 11.99
CA ASN A 28 6.39 16.35 10.87
C ASN A 28 6.43 14.84 11.01
N ASN A 29 6.35 14.14 9.88
CA ASN A 29 6.71 12.74 9.81
C ASN A 29 8.22 12.56 9.95
N TYR A 30 8.64 11.37 10.37
CA TYR A 30 10.05 11.02 10.46
C TYR A 30 10.80 11.23 9.13
N SER A 31 10.15 10.97 8.00
CA SER A 31 10.67 11.18 6.64
C SER A 31 10.78 12.65 6.23
N ARG A 32 10.21 13.58 7.00
CA ARG A 32 9.99 15.00 6.64
C ARG A 32 9.17 15.21 5.36
N ARG A 33 8.42 14.20 4.95
CA ARG A 33 7.47 14.25 3.82
C ARG A 33 6.04 14.19 4.33
N PHE A 34 5.11 14.66 3.51
CA PHE A 34 3.68 14.60 3.73
C PHE A 34 3.08 13.64 2.71
N TYR A 35 2.30 12.68 3.18
CA TYR A 35 1.78 11.59 2.34
C TYR A 35 0.38 11.91 1.79
N GLY A 36 -0.26 12.96 2.31
CA GLY A 36 -1.60 13.31 1.90
C GLY A 36 -2.64 12.34 2.47
N TYR A 37 -3.60 11.87 1.68
CA TYR A 37 -4.62 10.96 2.18
C TYR A 37 -4.07 9.54 2.29
N VAL A 38 -4.09 9.01 3.52
CA VAL A 38 -3.63 7.67 3.85
C VAL A 38 -4.67 6.94 4.68
N THR A 39 -4.77 5.62 4.57
CA THR A 39 -5.69 4.85 5.42
C THR A 39 -5.17 4.76 6.86
N ALA A 40 -6.05 4.55 7.84
CA ALA A 40 -5.65 4.33 9.23
C ALA A 40 -4.77 3.08 9.38
N ARG A 41 -4.99 2.06 8.55
CA ARG A 41 -4.11 0.89 8.44
C ARG A 41 -2.70 1.29 8.04
N GLU A 42 -2.56 2.02 6.93
CA GLU A 42 -1.26 2.46 6.44
C GLU A 42 -0.56 3.39 7.42
N ALA A 43 -1.26 4.39 7.95
CA ALA A 43 -0.73 5.32 8.92
C ALA A 43 -0.17 4.59 10.16
N LEU A 44 -0.87 3.57 10.66
CA LEU A 44 -0.40 2.79 11.81
C LEU A 44 0.75 1.84 11.42
N ALA A 45 0.67 1.17 10.27
CA ALA A 45 1.70 0.24 9.78
C ALA A 45 3.04 0.96 9.53
N LYS A 46 2.99 2.15 8.92
CA LYS A 46 4.15 2.99 8.59
C LYS A 46 4.51 4.00 9.68
N SER A 47 3.69 4.12 10.72
CA SER A 47 3.89 5.02 11.85
C SER A 47 3.95 6.50 11.46
N HIS A 48 3.01 6.96 10.64
CA HIS A 48 2.91 8.35 10.20
C HIS A 48 2.40 9.26 11.33
N ASN A 49 3.24 10.20 11.77
CA ASN A 49 2.96 11.09 12.90
C ASN A 49 1.78 12.02 12.60
N VAL A 50 1.78 12.64 11.43
CA VAL A 50 0.81 13.68 11.08
C VAL A 50 -0.58 13.07 10.87
N ALA A 51 -0.67 11.92 10.21
CA ALA A 51 -1.90 11.14 10.12
C ALA A 51 -2.40 10.69 11.51
N THR A 52 -1.49 10.34 12.43
CA THR A 52 -1.85 9.98 13.82
C THR A 52 -2.43 11.17 14.59
N ILE A 53 -1.92 12.39 14.38
CA ILE A 53 -2.53 13.61 14.91
C ILE A 53 -3.93 13.82 14.34
N ASP A 54 -4.13 13.61 13.03
CA ASP A 54 -5.45 13.71 12.40
C ASP A 54 -6.44 12.69 12.99
N ALA A 55 -6.00 11.44 13.17
CA ALA A 55 -6.77 10.40 13.84
C ALA A 55 -7.16 10.81 15.27
N PHE A 56 -6.21 11.35 16.04
CA PHE A 56 -6.47 11.78 17.42
C PHE A 56 -7.43 12.96 17.51
N ARG A 57 -7.34 13.90 16.55
CA ARG A 57 -8.30 15.01 16.42
C ARG A 57 -9.71 14.52 16.12
N LYS A 58 -9.87 13.52 15.24
CA LYS A 58 -11.16 12.90 14.91
C LYS A 58 -11.76 12.16 16.12
N VAL A 59 -10.94 11.42 16.87
CA VAL A 59 -11.37 10.69 18.07
C VAL A 59 -11.66 11.64 19.23
N GLY A 60 -10.91 12.73 19.35
CA GLY A 60 -10.95 13.69 20.45
C GLY A 60 -9.95 13.34 21.56
N VAL A 61 -9.20 14.35 22.02
CA VAL A 61 -8.12 14.22 23.02
C VAL A 61 -8.61 13.51 24.28
N LYS A 62 -9.72 14.01 24.85
CA LYS A 62 -10.35 13.45 26.05
C LYS A 62 -10.66 11.95 25.92
N ASN A 63 -11.19 11.53 24.78
CA ASN A 63 -11.58 10.13 24.55
C ASN A 63 -10.38 9.20 24.54
N GLY A 64 -9.21 9.63 24.05
CA GLY A 64 -8.01 8.79 24.09
C GLY A 64 -7.40 8.68 25.49
N TYR A 65 -7.38 9.77 26.27
CA TYR A 65 -6.93 9.72 27.66
C TYR A 65 -7.87 8.87 28.54
N GLN A 66 -9.18 8.98 28.34
CA GLN A 66 -10.16 8.09 28.99
C GLN A 66 -10.01 6.62 28.60
N PHE A 67 -9.49 6.32 27.40
CA PHE A 67 -9.23 4.95 27.00
C PHE A 67 -8.01 4.36 27.72
N ILE A 68 -6.90 5.11 27.83
CA ILE A 68 -5.71 4.61 28.53
C ILE A 68 -5.93 4.49 30.05
N GLU A 69 -6.76 5.36 30.65
CA GLU A 69 -7.18 5.21 32.06
C GLU A 69 -7.89 3.88 32.30
N GLN A 70 -8.62 3.35 31.30
CA GLN A 70 -9.27 2.05 31.43
C GLN A 70 -8.29 0.88 31.49
N LEU A 71 -7.05 1.07 31.03
CA LEU A 71 -5.93 0.12 31.09
C LEU A 71 -5.09 0.28 32.37
N ASN A 72 -5.62 0.96 33.40
CA ASN A 72 -4.89 1.37 34.61
C ASN A 72 -3.64 2.22 34.32
N MET A 73 -3.66 2.96 33.21
CA MET A 73 -2.57 3.86 32.79
C MET A 73 -3.04 5.30 32.92
N SER A 74 -2.77 5.90 34.09
CA SER A 74 -3.22 7.27 34.40
C SER A 74 -2.21 8.32 33.92
N VAL A 75 -2.72 9.38 33.30
CA VAL A 75 -1.94 10.58 32.95
C VAL A 75 -2.60 11.79 33.63
N PRO A 76 -1.84 12.64 34.35
CA PRO A 76 -2.36 13.87 34.94
C PRO A 76 -3.12 14.73 33.92
N GLU A 77 -4.26 15.30 34.32
CA GLU A 77 -5.17 16.03 33.42
C GLU A 77 -4.51 17.25 32.75
N ASP A 78 -3.60 17.92 33.45
CA ASP A 78 -2.79 19.02 32.92
C ASP A 78 -1.83 18.60 31.80
N ARG A 79 -1.59 17.29 31.63
CA ARG A 79 -0.80 16.69 30.56
C ARG A 79 -1.65 16.05 29.46
N HIS A 80 -2.97 16.30 29.44
CA HIS A 80 -3.86 15.82 28.37
C HIS A 80 -3.70 16.69 27.11
N VAL A 81 -2.64 16.44 26.35
CA VAL A 81 -2.24 17.26 25.19
C VAL A 81 -2.22 16.46 23.90
N GLU A 82 -2.40 17.15 22.76
CA GLU A 82 -2.40 16.54 21.43
C GLU A 82 -1.10 15.78 21.10
N ALA A 83 0.05 16.27 21.57
CA ALA A 83 1.34 15.60 21.37
C ALA A 83 1.47 14.25 22.12
N GLY A 84 0.56 13.94 23.05
CA GLY A 84 0.58 12.68 23.81
C GLY A 84 0.54 11.44 22.93
N VAL A 85 -0.20 11.46 21.81
CA VAL A 85 -0.27 10.32 20.88
C VAL A 85 1.01 10.08 20.07
N LEU A 86 1.96 11.01 20.13
CA LEU A 86 3.29 10.87 19.54
C LEU A 86 4.34 10.42 20.57
N GLY A 87 3.93 10.09 21.80
CA GLY A 87 4.82 9.55 22.83
C GLY A 87 5.30 10.56 23.88
N ALA A 88 4.63 11.71 24.05
CA ALA A 88 4.95 12.69 25.10
C ALA A 88 4.47 12.27 26.52
N ILE A 89 4.25 10.97 26.74
CA ILE A 89 3.76 10.34 27.97
C ILE A 89 4.63 9.11 28.28
N GLU A 90 4.85 8.85 29.57
CA GLU A 90 5.77 7.82 30.06
C GLU A 90 5.00 6.68 30.73
N PHE A 91 5.36 5.44 30.41
CA PHE A 91 4.83 4.22 31.02
C PHE A 91 5.93 3.17 31.18
N THR A 92 5.76 2.26 32.13
CA THR A 92 6.71 1.16 32.33
C THR A 92 6.54 0.09 31.25
N PRO A 93 7.58 -0.70 30.93
CA PRO A 93 7.45 -1.86 30.05
C PRO A 93 6.37 -2.84 30.49
N GLU A 94 6.13 -2.93 31.81
CA GLU A 94 5.05 -3.72 32.42
C GLU A 94 3.67 -3.29 31.92
N GLN A 95 3.36 -2.01 32.12
CA GLN A 95 2.08 -1.41 31.75
C GLN A 95 1.84 -1.55 30.26
N ILE A 96 2.87 -1.31 29.44
CA ILE A 96 2.78 -1.45 27.98
C ILE A 96 2.53 -2.90 27.57
N ALA A 97 3.19 -3.87 28.19
CA ALA A 97 2.96 -5.28 27.87
C ALA A 97 1.54 -5.73 28.27
N ALA A 98 1.04 -5.32 29.44
CA ALA A 98 -0.34 -5.57 29.87
C ALA A 98 -1.38 -4.88 28.96
N ALA A 99 -1.11 -3.66 28.52
CA ALA A 99 -1.95 -2.96 27.56
C ALA A 99 -2.04 -3.71 26.22
N TYR A 100 -0.91 -4.16 25.66
CA TYR A 100 -0.91 -4.92 24.40
C TYR A 100 -1.51 -6.32 24.55
N ALA A 101 -1.40 -6.95 25.73
CA ALA A 101 -2.05 -8.22 26.03
C ALA A 101 -3.58 -8.13 25.86
N THR A 102 -4.16 -6.96 26.17
CA THR A 102 -5.60 -6.68 25.97
C THR A 102 -6.04 -6.92 24.52
N PHE A 103 -5.22 -6.54 23.55
CA PHE A 103 -5.56 -6.68 22.13
C PHE A 103 -5.56 -8.16 21.70
N GLY A 104 -4.60 -8.94 22.20
CA GLY A 104 -4.57 -10.39 21.99
C GLY A 104 -5.66 -11.14 22.76
N ASN A 105 -6.14 -10.58 23.87
CA ASN A 105 -7.19 -11.12 24.73
C ASN A 105 -8.58 -10.54 24.41
N GLU A 106 -8.90 -10.38 23.12
CA GLU A 106 -10.24 -9.99 22.64
C GLU A 106 -10.78 -8.68 23.24
N GLY A 107 -9.90 -7.76 23.66
CA GLY A 107 -10.28 -6.48 24.25
C GLY A 107 -10.50 -6.49 25.77
N LYS A 108 -10.14 -7.60 26.44
CA LYS A 108 -10.21 -7.72 27.91
C LYS A 108 -8.86 -7.43 28.53
N PHE A 109 -8.78 -6.35 29.29
CA PHE A 109 -7.62 -5.97 30.06
C PHE A 109 -7.54 -6.82 31.34
N ASN A 110 -6.35 -7.37 31.60
CA ASN A 110 -6.00 -7.99 32.86
C ASN A 110 -4.88 -7.16 33.49
N GLU A 111 -5.01 -6.83 34.76
CA GLU A 111 -3.93 -6.22 35.51
C GLU A 111 -2.75 -7.18 35.61
N SER A 112 -1.54 -6.67 35.37
CA SER A 112 -0.31 -7.44 35.52
C SER A 112 -0.08 -7.77 37.00
N TYR A 113 0.33 -9.01 37.27
CA TYR A 113 0.71 -9.43 38.62
C TYR A 113 1.86 -10.44 38.54
N LEU A 114 2.72 -10.44 39.57
CA LEU A 114 3.81 -11.40 39.72
C LEU A 114 3.50 -12.49 40.76
N ILE A 115 2.76 -12.13 41.80
CA ILE A 115 2.42 -13.02 42.93
C ILE A 115 0.99 -13.50 42.75
N SER A 116 0.81 -14.80 42.49
CA SER A 116 -0.52 -15.42 42.40
C SER A 116 -1.10 -15.77 43.76
N ARG A 117 -0.27 -16.22 44.70
CA ARG A 117 -0.69 -16.73 46.01
C ARG A 117 0.45 -16.66 47.03
N ILE A 118 0.11 -16.34 48.28
CA ILE A 118 0.99 -16.39 49.45
C ILE A 118 0.31 -17.25 50.51
N GLU A 119 1.03 -18.23 51.05
CA GLU A 119 0.59 -19.10 52.12
C GLU A 119 1.52 -18.97 53.32
N ASP A 120 0.98 -19.20 54.52
CA ASP A 120 1.80 -19.41 55.71
C ASP A 120 2.37 -20.85 55.78
N ALA A 121 3.17 -21.15 56.80
CA ALA A 121 3.78 -22.47 56.97
C ALA A 121 2.76 -23.60 57.25
N ASP A 122 1.55 -23.23 57.69
CA ASP A 122 0.45 -24.16 57.97
C ASP A 122 -0.43 -24.39 56.72
N GLY A 123 -0.15 -23.69 55.61
CA GLY A 123 -0.88 -23.79 54.35
C GLY A 123 -2.11 -22.88 54.27
N ASN A 124 -2.30 -21.94 55.21
CA ASN A 124 -3.39 -20.99 55.12
C ASN A 124 -3.07 -19.90 54.10
N VAL A 125 -4.06 -19.57 53.25
CA VAL A 125 -3.92 -18.52 52.24
C VAL A 125 -3.92 -17.14 52.90
N VAL A 126 -2.80 -16.45 52.82
CA VAL A 126 -2.62 -15.05 53.28
C VAL A 126 -3.03 -14.07 52.19
N TYR A 127 -2.76 -14.42 50.94
CA TYR A 127 -3.13 -13.64 49.77
C TYR A 127 -3.34 -14.56 48.59
N GLU A 128 -4.34 -14.28 47.77
CA GLU A 128 -4.57 -14.90 46.47
C GLU A 128 -5.04 -13.81 45.50
N HIS A 129 -4.41 -13.74 44.33
CA HIS A 129 -4.72 -12.72 43.35
C HIS A 129 -6.12 -12.93 42.76
N GLU A 130 -6.95 -11.89 42.81
CA GLU A 130 -8.31 -11.96 42.28
C GLU A 130 -8.34 -11.50 40.82
N HIS A 131 -8.67 -12.43 39.91
CA HIS A 131 -8.78 -12.14 38.49
C HIS A 131 -10.02 -11.31 38.17
N LYS A 132 -9.84 -10.02 37.84
CA LYS A 132 -10.90 -9.08 37.44
C LYS A 132 -10.71 -8.55 36.02
N PRO A 133 -10.95 -9.36 34.98
CA PRO A 133 -10.82 -8.90 33.60
C PRO A 133 -11.80 -7.75 33.30
N LYS A 134 -11.30 -6.67 32.70
CA LYS A 134 -12.10 -5.50 32.31
C LYS A 134 -12.24 -5.45 30.79
N ALA A 135 -13.47 -5.52 30.28
CA ALA A 135 -13.72 -5.31 28.86
C ALA A 135 -13.57 -3.83 28.51
N VAL A 136 -12.48 -3.47 27.82
CA VAL A 136 -12.18 -2.07 27.44
C VAL A 136 -12.45 -1.80 25.95
N MET A 137 -12.53 -2.86 25.14
CA MET A 137 -12.99 -2.78 23.76
C MET A 137 -13.67 -4.07 23.33
N SER A 138 -14.43 -4.03 22.23
CA SER A 138 -15.06 -5.23 21.68
C SER A 138 -14.02 -6.18 21.05
N PRO A 139 -14.29 -7.49 20.98
CA PRO A 139 -13.45 -8.43 20.26
C PRO A 139 -13.21 -8.03 18.81
N GLN A 140 -14.21 -7.41 18.15
CA GLN A 140 -14.10 -6.91 16.78
C GLN A 140 -13.08 -5.78 16.68
N SER A 141 -13.13 -4.80 17.59
CA SER A 141 -12.14 -3.71 17.64
C SER A 141 -10.73 -4.22 17.92
N ALA A 142 -10.59 -5.17 18.85
CA ALA A 142 -9.31 -5.78 19.18
C ALA A 142 -8.73 -6.56 17.99
N TYR A 143 -9.57 -7.31 17.28
CA TYR A 143 -9.16 -8.06 16.09
C TYR A 143 -8.77 -7.13 14.92
N LEU A 144 -9.55 -6.08 14.64
CA LEU A 144 -9.22 -5.13 13.57
C LEU A 144 -7.90 -4.39 13.86
N LEU A 145 -7.66 -4.00 15.12
CA LEU A 145 -6.37 -3.43 15.51
C LEU A 145 -5.24 -4.43 15.35
N THR A 146 -5.44 -5.67 15.79
CA THR A 146 -4.46 -6.76 15.63
C THR A 146 -4.15 -7.03 14.16
N ASP A 147 -5.16 -7.01 13.30
CA ASP A 147 -5.00 -7.19 11.87
C ASP A 147 -4.14 -6.08 11.23
N VAL A 148 -4.36 -4.82 11.62
CA VAL A 148 -3.48 -3.71 11.21
C VAL A 148 -2.06 -3.85 11.80
N LEU A 149 -1.93 -4.29 13.05
CA LEU A 149 -0.64 -4.46 13.71
C LEU A 149 0.18 -5.65 13.17
N ARG A 150 -0.46 -6.63 12.51
CA ARG A 150 0.27 -7.64 11.71
C ARG A 150 0.98 -6.99 10.52
N ASP A 151 0.35 -6.00 9.89
CA ASP A 151 0.91 -5.33 8.72
C ASP A 151 2.12 -4.45 9.04
N VAL A 152 2.25 -4.01 10.29
CA VAL A 152 3.51 -3.44 10.80
C VAL A 152 4.68 -4.40 10.57
N LEU A 153 4.47 -5.71 10.77
CA LEU A 153 5.48 -6.75 10.58
C LEU A 153 5.59 -7.23 9.12
N ARG A 154 4.54 -7.07 8.30
CA ARG A 154 4.56 -7.52 6.89
C ARG A 154 5.21 -6.52 5.94
N TYR A 155 4.80 -5.26 6.02
CA TYR A 155 5.31 -4.20 5.13
C TYR A 155 5.60 -2.87 5.85
N GLY A 156 5.32 -2.79 7.16
CA GLY A 156 5.52 -1.60 7.97
C GLY A 156 6.90 -1.47 8.62
N THR A 157 6.95 -0.80 9.76
CA THR A 157 8.21 -0.52 10.49
C THR A 157 8.80 -1.74 11.21
N GLY A 158 8.03 -2.82 11.38
CA GLY A 158 8.39 -4.05 12.08
C GLY A 158 8.87 -5.19 11.18
N THR A 159 9.08 -4.96 9.88
CA THR A 159 9.47 -5.99 8.89
C THR A 159 10.68 -6.83 9.28
N LEU A 160 11.66 -6.23 9.98
CA LEU A 160 12.80 -6.96 10.53
C LEU A 160 12.38 -8.08 11.49
N VAL A 161 11.37 -7.83 12.33
CA VAL A 161 10.85 -8.83 13.26
C VAL A 161 10.09 -9.89 12.48
N GLY A 162 9.21 -9.49 11.56
CA GLY A 162 8.45 -10.41 10.70
C GLY A 162 9.34 -11.43 9.98
N ALA A 163 10.48 -10.98 9.45
CA ALA A 163 11.44 -11.85 8.77
C ALA A 163 12.19 -12.84 9.68
N ARG A 164 12.11 -12.70 11.01
CA ARG A 164 12.90 -13.47 11.99
C ARG A 164 12.11 -14.42 12.86
N ILE A 165 10.78 -14.30 12.85
CA ILE A 165 9.90 -15.02 13.76
C ILE A 165 9.26 -16.26 13.14
N GLY A 166 9.53 -16.59 11.87
CA GLY A 166 8.92 -17.73 11.18
C GLY A 166 7.40 -17.57 10.99
N ASN A 167 6.67 -18.69 11.00
CA ASN A 167 5.21 -18.73 10.70
C ASN A 167 4.31 -18.44 11.91
N TYR A 168 4.81 -17.71 12.92
CA TYR A 168 4.01 -17.36 14.10
C TYR A 168 3.10 -16.16 13.80
N ASP A 169 1.87 -16.23 14.28
CA ASP A 169 0.91 -15.15 14.16
C ASP A 169 1.18 -14.08 15.23
N VAL A 170 2.03 -13.12 14.87
CA VAL A 170 2.46 -12.01 15.74
C VAL A 170 1.93 -10.69 15.20
N ALA A 171 1.40 -9.87 16.10
CA ALA A 171 1.10 -8.47 15.88
C ALA A 171 2.02 -7.61 16.76
N GLY A 172 2.38 -6.42 16.31
CA GLY A 172 3.29 -5.57 17.10
C GLY A 172 3.50 -4.19 16.54
N LYS A 173 4.20 -3.35 17.31
CA LYS A 173 4.46 -1.96 16.97
C LYS A 173 5.85 -1.52 17.39
N THR A 174 6.47 -0.69 16.55
CA THR A 174 7.71 0.03 16.88
C THR A 174 7.40 1.36 17.58
N GLY A 175 8.25 1.74 18.53
CA GLY A 175 8.31 3.10 19.10
C GLY A 175 9.73 3.65 19.01
N THR A 176 9.87 4.93 18.70
CA THR A 176 11.17 5.61 18.65
C THR A 176 10.98 7.04 19.11
N ALA A 177 11.54 7.38 20.27
CA ALA A 177 11.58 8.75 20.74
C ALA A 177 12.59 9.57 19.91
N GLN A 178 12.47 10.89 19.99
CA GLN A 178 13.38 11.80 19.31
C GLN A 178 14.84 11.48 19.66
N GLU A 179 15.73 11.58 18.66
CA GLU A 179 17.17 11.25 18.78
C GLU A 179 17.44 9.79 19.21
N SER A 180 16.46 8.90 19.12
CA SER A 180 16.56 7.49 19.55
C SER A 180 17.04 7.35 21.00
N LYS A 181 16.60 8.28 21.87
CA LYS A 181 16.78 8.21 23.33
C LYS A 181 16.12 6.96 23.90
N ASP A 182 14.92 6.66 23.42
CA ASP A 182 14.12 5.49 23.77
C ASP A 182 13.71 4.74 22.51
N VAL A 183 14.01 3.45 22.47
CA VAL A 183 13.65 2.55 21.38
C VAL A 183 12.81 1.42 21.92
N TRP A 184 11.63 1.23 21.35
CA TRP A 184 10.65 0.24 21.78
C TRP A 184 10.31 -0.71 20.64
N PHE A 185 10.10 -1.98 21.00
CA PHE A 185 9.26 -2.86 20.22
C PHE A 185 8.36 -3.65 21.18
N VAL A 186 7.08 -3.65 20.87
CA VAL A 186 6.07 -4.38 21.62
C VAL A 186 5.37 -5.30 20.64
N GLY A 187 5.30 -6.57 20.97
CA GLY A 187 4.67 -7.58 20.12
C GLY A 187 3.93 -8.61 20.97
N TYR A 188 2.90 -9.20 20.39
CA TYR A 188 2.05 -10.16 21.07
C TYR A 188 1.54 -11.23 20.09
N THR A 189 1.24 -12.39 20.65
CA THR A 189 0.51 -13.50 20.03
C THR A 189 -0.84 -13.66 20.76
N PRO A 190 -1.68 -14.64 20.40
CA PRO A 190 -2.88 -14.95 21.19
C PRO A 190 -2.59 -15.51 22.60
N LYS A 191 -1.31 -15.70 22.98
CA LYS A 191 -0.91 -16.34 24.24
C LYS A 191 0.08 -15.55 25.07
N ILE A 192 0.91 -14.70 24.46
CA ILE A 192 1.89 -13.90 25.18
C ILE A 192 1.96 -12.48 24.63
N SER A 193 2.26 -11.52 25.51
CA SER A 193 2.65 -10.16 25.18
C SER A 193 4.05 -9.90 25.73
N LEU A 194 4.92 -9.36 24.88
CA LEU A 194 6.31 -9.05 25.20
C LEU A 194 6.62 -7.60 24.81
N SER A 195 7.09 -6.83 25.79
CA SER A 195 7.56 -5.46 25.60
C SER A 195 9.06 -5.38 25.81
N VAL A 196 9.78 -4.79 24.85
CA VAL A 196 11.22 -4.55 24.92
C VAL A 196 11.48 -3.05 24.75
N TRP A 197 12.08 -2.45 25.78
CA TRP A 197 12.62 -1.11 25.76
C TRP A 197 14.14 -1.13 25.81
N VAL A 198 14.75 -0.23 25.06
CA VAL A 198 16.18 0.04 25.11
C VAL A 198 16.42 1.54 25.15
N GLY A 199 17.14 1.99 26.17
CA GLY A 199 17.52 3.37 26.39
C GLY A 199 18.56 3.48 27.51
N TYR A 200 18.89 4.71 27.87
CA TYR A 200 19.76 5.00 29.02
C TYR A 200 18.93 5.44 30.24
N ASP A 201 19.47 5.21 31.44
CA ASP A 201 18.85 5.67 32.69
C ASP A 201 18.84 7.21 32.83
N TYR A 202 19.58 7.91 31.97
CA TYR A 202 19.63 9.36 31.85
C TYR A 202 19.40 9.75 30.40
N GLU A 203 18.86 10.96 30.16
CA GLU A 203 18.57 11.44 28.80
C GLU A 203 19.84 11.55 27.95
N LYS A 204 20.14 10.48 27.20
CA LYS A 204 21.23 10.43 26.24
C LYS A 204 20.81 9.58 25.05
N SER A 205 21.20 10.00 23.85
CA SER A 205 21.01 9.19 22.65
C SER A 205 21.78 7.88 22.78
N THR A 206 21.18 6.76 22.36
CA THR A 206 21.81 5.43 22.38
C THR A 206 23.12 5.41 21.58
N PRO A 207 24.20 4.74 22.07
CA PRO A 207 25.56 4.98 21.60
C PRO A 207 25.88 4.13 20.38
N THR A 208 25.58 4.60 19.18
CA THR A 208 26.26 4.10 17.99
C THR A 208 26.48 5.22 17.00
N VAL A 209 27.52 5.10 16.17
CA VAL A 209 27.88 6.01 15.05
C VAL A 209 26.71 6.24 14.08
N ARG A 210 25.61 5.51 14.23
CA ARG A 210 24.26 5.77 13.71
C ARG A 210 23.22 5.38 14.78
N PRO A 211 22.11 6.12 14.99
CA PRO A 211 21.04 5.69 15.90
C PRO A 211 20.52 4.30 15.50
N ASN A 212 20.65 3.29 16.37
CA ASN A 212 20.19 1.93 16.06
C ASN A 212 18.76 1.73 16.58
N ASP A 213 17.80 2.36 15.91
CA ASP A 213 16.34 2.19 16.07
C ASP A 213 15.87 0.72 15.93
N ARG A 214 16.76 -0.21 15.58
CA ARG A 214 16.49 -1.64 15.38
C ARG A 214 16.78 -2.48 16.61
N LEU A 215 17.47 -1.94 17.62
CA LEU A 215 17.97 -2.77 18.72
C LEU A 215 16.84 -3.47 19.49
N ALA A 216 15.77 -2.75 19.84
CA ALA A 216 14.61 -3.33 20.50
C ALA A 216 13.92 -4.42 19.64
N ARG A 217 13.81 -4.21 18.32
CA ARG A 217 13.27 -5.20 17.37
C ARG A 217 14.12 -6.47 17.33
N ILE A 218 15.44 -6.33 17.26
CA ILE A 218 16.38 -7.46 17.24
C ILE A 218 16.28 -8.24 18.56
N MET A 219 16.32 -7.54 19.69
CA MET A 219 16.20 -8.17 21.01
C MET A 219 14.88 -8.89 21.16
N TRP A 220 13.77 -8.25 20.80
CA TRP A 220 12.44 -8.87 20.87
C TRP A 220 12.37 -10.16 20.05
N ALA A 221 12.84 -10.14 18.79
CA ALA A 221 12.85 -11.33 17.94
C ALA A 221 13.70 -12.46 18.54
N ASN A 222 14.87 -12.14 19.09
CA ASN A 222 15.72 -13.12 19.77
C ASN A 222 15.03 -13.72 20.99
N PHE A 223 14.43 -12.88 21.86
CA PHE A 223 13.70 -13.36 23.04
C PHE A 223 12.53 -14.25 22.67
N PHE A 224 11.71 -13.82 21.69
CA PHE A 224 10.60 -14.62 21.21
C PHE A 224 11.09 -15.98 20.69
N ASN A 225 12.11 -16.01 19.83
CA ASN A 225 12.67 -17.26 19.33
C ASN A 225 13.23 -18.15 20.44
N THR A 226 13.87 -17.58 21.47
CA THR A 226 14.31 -18.34 22.65
C THR A 226 13.14 -18.91 23.45
N ILE A 227 12.04 -18.15 23.62
CA ILE A 227 10.81 -18.66 24.24
C ILE A 227 10.28 -19.84 23.42
N GLN A 228 10.26 -19.72 22.09
CA GLN A 228 9.79 -20.80 21.22
C GLN A 228 10.67 -22.05 21.31
N GLN A 229 11.99 -21.91 21.47
CA GLN A 229 12.90 -23.04 21.62
C GLN A 229 12.84 -23.69 23.00
N THR A 230 12.75 -22.89 24.07
CA THR A 230 12.90 -23.36 25.45
C THR A 230 11.59 -23.62 26.18
N LYS A 231 10.51 -22.92 25.78
CA LYS A 231 9.18 -22.96 26.39
C LYS A 231 8.07 -22.88 25.32
N PRO A 232 8.07 -23.78 24.30
CA PRO A 232 7.13 -23.71 23.17
C PRO A 232 5.65 -23.72 23.58
N LYS A 233 5.33 -24.31 24.75
CA LYS A 233 3.96 -24.35 25.28
C LYS A 233 3.40 -22.97 25.67
N LEU A 234 4.25 -21.97 25.91
CA LEU A 234 3.79 -20.62 26.26
C LEU A 234 3.14 -19.91 25.07
N SER A 235 3.60 -20.19 23.85
CA SER A 235 2.98 -19.67 22.62
C SER A 235 3.11 -20.72 21.53
N PRO A 236 2.26 -21.76 21.51
CA PRO A 236 2.41 -22.88 20.59
C PRO A 236 2.40 -22.45 19.12
N ALA A 237 3.23 -23.08 18.29
CA ALA A 237 3.19 -22.91 16.85
C ALA A 237 1.79 -23.24 16.30
N GLY A 238 1.35 -22.49 15.28
CA GLY A 238 0.01 -22.64 14.71
C GLY A 238 -1.12 -21.95 15.50
N THR A 239 -0.83 -21.38 16.67
CA THR A 239 -1.81 -20.53 17.38
C THR A 239 -2.05 -19.25 16.58
N GLN A 240 -3.31 -18.97 16.23
CA GLN A 240 -3.70 -17.80 15.45
C GLN A 240 -4.76 -16.96 16.18
N PHE A 241 -4.78 -15.65 15.93
CA PHE A 241 -5.86 -14.79 16.43
C PHE A 241 -7.16 -15.17 15.71
N LYS A 242 -8.18 -15.52 16.48
CA LYS A 242 -9.50 -15.92 15.96
C LYS A 242 -10.27 -14.69 15.51
N ARG A 243 -10.78 -14.71 14.27
CA ARG A 243 -11.67 -13.65 13.77
C ARG A 243 -13.04 -13.78 14.44
N PRO A 244 -13.50 -12.79 15.21
CA PRO A 244 -14.84 -12.83 15.79
C PRO A 244 -15.91 -12.59 14.72
N GLY A 245 -17.14 -13.02 15.02
CA GLY A 245 -18.31 -12.67 14.21
C GLY A 245 -18.54 -11.16 14.18
N GLY A 246 -19.31 -10.67 13.20
CA GLY A 246 -19.60 -9.24 13.05
C GLY A 246 -18.45 -8.41 12.46
N ILE A 247 -17.50 -9.05 11.78
CA ILE A 247 -16.51 -8.37 10.92
C ILE A 247 -16.87 -8.63 9.46
N VAL A 248 -17.03 -7.58 8.67
CA VAL A 248 -17.37 -7.62 7.24
C VAL A 248 -16.22 -7.08 6.41
N SER A 249 -16.17 -7.43 5.13
CA SER A 249 -15.27 -6.81 4.15
C SER A 249 -16.04 -5.86 3.24
N ALA A 250 -15.40 -4.78 2.80
CA ALA A 250 -15.95 -3.88 1.80
C ALA A 250 -14.86 -3.32 0.89
N GLU A 251 -15.20 -3.11 -0.38
CA GLU A 251 -14.36 -2.39 -1.34
C GLU A 251 -14.49 -0.88 -1.12
N ILE A 252 -13.36 -0.24 -0.84
CA ILE A 252 -13.26 1.19 -0.61
C ILE A 252 -12.27 1.82 -1.58
N CYS A 253 -12.39 3.13 -1.74
CA CYS A 253 -11.41 3.94 -2.40
C CYS A 253 -10.27 4.28 -1.41
N SER A 254 -9.03 3.93 -1.73
CA SER A 254 -7.85 4.20 -0.89
C SER A 254 -7.60 5.68 -0.61
N ILE A 255 -8.08 6.57 -1.48
CA ILE A 255 -7.93 8.03 -1.34
C ILE A 255 -9.06 8.64 -0.50
N SER A 256 -10.32 8.22 -0.71
CA SER A 256 -11.47 8.85 -0.02
C SER A 256 -11.95 8.11 1.23
N GLY A 257 -11.61 6.83 1.36
CA GLY A 257 -12.13 5.95 2.42
C GLY A 257 -13.62 5.61 2.28
N LYS A 258 -14.26 6.09 1.21
CA LYS A 258 -15.67 5.84 0.87
C LYS A 258 -15.80 4.58 0.01
N ARG A 259 -17.03 4.09 -0.17
CA ARG A 259 -17.32 2.92 -1.02
C ARG A 259 -16.79 3.16 -2.42
N ALA A 260 -16.03 2.20 -2.95
CA ALA A 260 -15.45 2.29 -4.28
C ALA A 260 -16.53 2.44 -5.38
N THR A 261 -16.15 3.11 -6.47
CA THR A 261 -16.93 3.26 -7.70
C THR A 261 -16.13 2.76 -8.90
N GLU A 262 -16.75 2.69 -10.09
CA GLU A 262 -16.06 2.34 -11.33
C GLU A 262 -14.90 3.30 -11.64
N HIS A 263 -15.04 4.59 -11.32
CA HIS A 263 -13.94 5.55 -11.45
C HIS A 263 -12.74 5.18 -10.56
N CYS A 264 -12.98 4.65 -9.36
CA CYS A 264 -11.91 4.13 -8.50
C CYS A 264 -11.23 2.90 -9.12
N GLN A 265 -11.98 2.04 -9.80
CA GLN A 265 -11.44 0.85 -10.47
C GLN A 265 -10.51 1.27 -11.62
N HIS A 266 -10.96 2.18 -12.49
CA HIS A 266 -10.14 2.74 -13.56
C HIS A 266 -8.90 3.49 -13.04
N ALA A 267 -9.01 4.12 -11.87
CA ALA A 267 -7.90 4.77 -11.18
C ALA A 267 -6.94 3.81 -10.47
N GLY A 268 -7.27 2.51 -10.36
CA GLY A 268 -6.49 1.57 -9.57
C GLY A 268 -6.47 1.87 -8.06
N SER A 269 -7.47 2.62 -7.57
CA SER A 269 -7.56 3.06 -6.18
C SER A 269 -8.50 2.19 -5.34
N VAL A 270 -8.95 1.04 -5.85
CA VAL A 270 -9.84 0.12 -5.11
C VAL A 270 -9.02 -0.76 -4.19
N TYR A 271 -9.45 -0.85 -2.94
CA TYR A 271 -8.84 -1.66 -1.92
C TYR A 271 -9.92 -2.34 -1.08
N THR A 272 -9.77 -3.63 -0.81
CA THR A 272 -10.68 -4.38 0.08
C THR A 272 -10.19 -4.28 1.52
N GLU A 273 -11.08 -3.86 2.41
CA GLU A 273 -10.75 -3.66 3.83
C GLU A 273 -11.77 -4.33 4.75
N LEU A 274 -11.33 -4.66 5.96
CA LEU A 274 -12.15 -5.18 7.06
C LEU A 274 -12.76 -4.06 7.90
N PHE A 275 -14.02 -4.26 8.26
CA PHE A 275 -14.80 -3.35 9.08
C PHE A 275 -15.56 -4.09 10.16
N GLN A 276 -15.80 -3.42 11.28
CA GLN A 276 -16.86 -3.85 12.17
C GLN A 276 -18.21 -3.71 11.43
N SER A 277 -19.10 -4.70 11.59
CA SER A 277 -20.43 -4.67 10.98
C SER A 277 -21.14 -3.35 11.32
N GLY A 278 -21.82 -2.77 10.32
CA GLY A 278 -22.45 -1.46 10.41
C GLY A 278 -21.51 -0.25 10.21
N HIS A 279 -20.19 -0.44 10.17
CA HIS A 279 -19.21 0.64 10.00
C HIS A 279 -18.54 0.68 8.62
N ALA A 280 -18.85 -0.27 7.74
CA ALA A 280 -18.43 -0.19 6.34
C ALA A 280 -19.04 1.06 5.67
N PRO A 281 -18.27 1.81 4.86
CA PRO A 281 -18.76 3.03 4.24
C PRO A 281 -19.88 2.73 3.25
N LYS A 282 -20.95 3.54 3.30
CA LYS A 282 -22.12 3.41 2.41
C LYS A 282 -22.08 4.41 1.27
N GLU A 283 -21.59 5.62 1.55
CA GLU A 283 -21.45 6.69 0.58
C GLU A 283 -20.46 6.29 -0.52
N ALA A 284 -20.81 6.59 -1.77
CA ALA A 284 -19.93 6.39 -2.91
C ALA A 284 -18.77 7.38 -2.86
N CYS A 285 -17.62 6.98 -3.41
CA CYS A 285 -16.49 7.88 -3.64
C CYS A 285 -16.94 9.08 -4.50
N ASP A 286 -16.63 10.27 -4.00
CA ASP A 286 -16.83 11.56 -4.66
C ASP A 286 -15.51 12.26 -4.99
N VAL A 287 -14.37 11.66 -4.65
CA VAL A 287 -13.04 12.19 -5.00
C VAL A 287 -12.71 11.90 -6.45
N HIS A 288 -12.97 10.67 -6.93
CA HIS A 288 -12.75 10.32 -8.32
C HIS A 288 -13.89 10.84 -9.18
N ILE A 289 -13.54 11.56 -10.25
CA ILE A 289 -14.48 12.14 -11.20
C ILE A 289 -14.15 11.65 -12.60
N GLU A 290 -15.17 11.54 -13.44
CA GLU A 290 -14.97 11.46 -14.88
C GLU A 290 -14.31 12.77 -15.35
N ALA A 291 -13.22 12.64 -16.09
CA ALA A 291 -12.45 13.77 -16.59
C ALA A 291 -12.05 13.52 -18.04
N ARG A 292 -12.06 14.59 -18.83
CA ARG A 292 -11.39 14.61 -20.13
C ARG A 292 -9.91 14.76 -19.84
N VAL A 293 -9.08 13.82 -20.30
CA VAL A 293 -7.65 13.78 -19.93
C VAL A 293 -6.76 13.90 -21.16
N VAL A 294 -5.64 14.60 -20.99
CA VAL A 294 -4.55 14.70 -21.97
C VAL A 294 -3.22 14.34 -21.31
N ASP A 295 -2.33 13.69 -22.05
CA ASP A 295 -0.95 13.49 -21.64
C ASP A 295 -0.09 14.65 -22.14
N TYR A 296 0.80 15.18 -21.31
CA TYR A 296 1.77 16.23 -21.66
C TYR A 296 3.05 16.06 -20.82
N ASP A 297 4.21 15.94 -21.49
CA ASP A 297 5.52 15.72 -20.86
C ASP A 297 5.54 14.54 -19.85
N GLY A 298 4.79 13.47 -20.15
CA GLY A 298 4.69 12.28 -19.30
C GLY A 298 3.74 12.42 -18.09
N VAL A 299 3.04 13.55 -17.98
CA VAL A 299 2.07 13.84 -16.91
C VAL A 299 0.66 13.96 -17.51
N ARG A 300 -0.33 13.41 -16.81
CA ARG A 300 -1.74 13.59 -17.17
C ARG A 300 -2.29 14.89 -16.61
N TYR A 301 -3.11 15.56 -17.41
CA TYR A 301 -3.86 16.75 -17.01
C TYR A 301 -5.34 16.62 -17.36
N ILE A 302 -6.18 17.34 -16.61
CA ILE A 302 -7.57 17.60 -16.99
C ILE A 302 -7.54 18.53 -18.20
N ALA A 303 -8.05 18.07 -19.34
CA ALA A 303 -8.07 18.79 -20.59
C ALA A 303 -8.80 20.14 -20.46
N ASN A 304 -8.38 21.12 -21.26
CA ASN A 304 -9.13 22.36 -21.39
C ASN A 304 -10.52 22.11 -21.99
N ASP A 305 -11.52 22.91 -21.61
CA ASP A 305 -12.90 22.73 -22.08
C ASP A 305 -13.00 22.75 -23.62
N LYS A 306 -12.10 23.51 -24.28
CA LYS A 306 -12.01 23.65 -25.73
C LYS A 306 -11.16 22.59 -26.43
N THR A 307 -10.44 21.75 -25.71
CA THR A 307 -9.67 20.67 -26.34
C THR A 307 -10.63 19.76 -27.11
N PRO A 308 -10.35 19.34 -28.35
CA PRO A 308 -11.28 18.50 -29.12
C PRO A 308 -11.46 17.10 -28.52
N ASP A 309 -12.65 16.50 -28.67
CA ASP A 309 -12.96 15.16 -28.13
C ASP A 309 -12.09 14.04 -28.70
N ASP A 310 -11.65 14.18 -29.95
CA ASP A 310 -10.73 13.25 -30.60
C ASP A 310 -9.27 13.41 -30.15
N MET A 311 -8.98 14.44 -29.34
CA MET A 311 -7.65 14.74 -28.79
C MET A 311 -7.56 14.46 -27.29
N VAL A 312 -8.62 13.97 -26.66
CA VAL A 312 -8.64 13.59 -25.24
C VAL A 312 -8.80 12.08 -25.07
N ILE A 313 -8.44 11.58 -23.90
CA ILE A 313 -8.72 10.21 -23.47
C ILE A 313 -10.14 10.19 -22.90
N ASN A 314 -11.08 9.65 -23.68
CA ASN A 314 -12.44 9.38 -23.22
C ASN A 314 -12.39 8.30 -22.12
N GLN A 315 -13.22 8.42 -21.08
CA GLN A 315 -13.13 7.64 -19.82
C GLN A 315 -11.90 7.94 -18.95
N GLY A 316 -11.22 9.07 -19.17
CA GLY A 316 -10.23 9.54 -18.22
C GLY A 316 -10.83 9.70 -16.82
N VAL A 317 -10.06 9.32 -15.79
CA VAL A 317 -10.43 9.55 -14.40
C VAL A 317 -9.50 10.59 -13.84
N GLY A 318 -10.06 11.64 -13.24
CA GLY A 318 -9.33 12.61 -12.44
C GLY A 318 -9.71 12.51 -10.97
N ILE A 319 -8.98 13.23 -10.12
CA ILE A 319 -9.33 13.38 -8.70
C ILE A 319 -9.61 14.85 -8.36
N ARG A 320 -10.62 15.05 -7.53
CA ARG A 320 -10.93 16.32 -6.88
C ARG A 320 -10.16 16.41 -5.57
N ILE A 321 -9.10 17.21 -5.56
CA ILE A 321 -8.33 17.47 -4.34
C ILE A 321 -8.90 18.69 -3.56
N PRO A 322 -8.87 18.65 -2.22
CA PRO A 322 -9.17 19.82 -1.41
C PRO A 322 -8.21 20.99 -1.66
N ASP A 323 -8.68 22.21 -1.42
CA ASP A 323 -7.87 23.42 -1.62
C ASP A 323 -6.59 23.42 -0.77
N HIS A 324 -6.65 22.90 0.46
CA HIS A 324 -5.48 22.85 1.35
C HIS A 324 -4.42 21.81 0.94
N HIS A 325 -4.71 20.97 -0.06
CA HIS A 325 -3.74 20.05 -0.66
C HIS A 325 -3.12 20.60 -1.95
N LYS A 326 -3.66 21.69 -2.51
CA LYS A 326 -3.13 22.30 -3.74
C LYS A 326 -1.72 22.85 -3.53
N GLY A 327 -0.83 22.55 -4.48
CA GLY A 327 0.57 23.01 -4.44
C GLY A 327 1.45 22.28 -3.42
N LEU A 328 0.92 21.26 -2.72
CA LEU A 328 1.72 20.39 -1.88
C LEU A 328 2.28 19.23 -2.69
N ASN A 329 3.50 18.81 -2.36
CA ASN A 329 4.08 17.57 -2.87
C ASN A 329 3.65 16.41 -1.96
N LEU A 330 2.49 15.83 -2.25
CA LEU A 330 1.92 14.67 -1.55
C LEU A 330 2.09 13.42 -2.42
N ASP A 331 2.13 12.24 -1.81
CA ASP A 331 2.36 10.99 -2.56
C ASP A 331 1.33 10.82 -3.69
N TYR A 332 0.03 10.94 -3.40
CA TYR A 332 -1.02 10.82 -4.42
C TYR A 332 -1.11 12.02 -5.40
N THR A 333 -0.37 13.09 -5.14
CA THR A 333 -0.20 14.25 -6.05
C THR A 333 1.21 14.30 -6.67
N SER A 334 2.02 13.26 -6.48
CA SER A 334 3.34 13.15 -7.08
C SER A 334 3.24 12.31 -8.36
N GLY A 335 4.06 12.65 -9.36
CA GLY A 335 3.89 12.24 -10.77
C GLY A 335 3.89 10.73 -11.09
N ASP A 336 3.97 9.87 -10.08
CA ASP A 336 3.85 8.42 -10.22
C ASP A 336 2.38 7.95 -10.29
N HIS A 337 1.41 8.80 -9.93
CA HIS A 337 -0.02 8.50 -10.06
C HIS A 337 -0.60 9.08 -11.36
N ASN A 338 -1.07 8.17 -12.24
CA ASN A 338 -1.71 8.45 -13.54
C ASN A 338 -3.10 9.14 -13.46
N ILE A 339 -3.42 9.82 -12.35
CA ILE A 339 -4.75 10.37 -12.09
C ILE A 339 -4.64 11.91 -11.99
N PRO A 340 -5.02 12.66 -13.04
CA PRO A 340 -4.90 14.12 -13.05
C PRO A 340 -5.83 14.81 -12.05
N TRP A 341 -5.32 15.87 -11.41
CA TRP A 341 -6.12 16.85 -10.65
C TRP A 341 -5.91 18.29 -11.14
N GLU A 342 -4.82 18.53 -11.88
CA GLU A 342 -4.51 19.85 -12.44
C GLU A 342 -5.10 19.99 -13.84
N LYS A 343 -5.51 21.22 -14.18
CA LYS A 343 -5.86 21.55 -15.55
C LYS A 343 -4.61 21.60 -16.41
N ASP A 344 -4.77 21.26 -17.69
CA ASP A 344 -3.73 21.38 -18.70
C ASP A 344 -3.17 22.82 -18.70
N PRO A 345 -1.88 23.01 -18.37
CA PRO A 345 -1.31 24.35 -18.22
C PRO A 345 -1.08 25.05 -19.57
N ARG A 346 -1.19 24.32 -20.68
CA ARG A 346 -0.93 24.84 -22.02
C ARG A 346 -2.01 25.81 -22.44
N GLN A 347 -1.59 26.84 -23.16
CA GLN A 347 -2.46 27.83 -23.80
C GLN A 347 -2.29 27.77 -25.31
N SER A 348 -3.33 28.15 -26.05
CA SER A 348 -3.27 28.22 -27.50
C SER A 348 -2.24 29.28 -27.94
N GLU A 349 -1.36 28.90 -28.86
CA GLU A 349 -0.41 29.82 -29.52
C GLU A 349 -0.90 30.27 -30.90
N GLY A 350 -2.15 29.95 -31.25
CA GLY A 350 -2.70 30.12 -32.59
C GLY A 350 -2.48 28.89 -33.47
N THR A 351 -2.62 29.05 -34.79
CA THR A 351 -2.52 27.93 -35.74
C THR A 351 -1.13 27.26 -35.69
N PRO A 352 -1.05 25.94 -35.44
CA PRO A 352 0.22 25.24 -35.42
C PRO A 352 0.93 25.19 -36.79
N ARG A 353 2.23 24.94 -36.76
CA ARG A 353 3.03 24.61 -37.95
C ARG A 353 2.63 23.23 -38.46
N ALA A 354 2.60 23.09 -39.79
CA ALA A 354 2.38 21.79 -40.40
C ALA A 354 3.55 20.85 -40.10
N PRO A 355 3.30 19.58 -39.73
CA PRO A 355 4.37 18.60 -39.58
C PRO A 355 4.95 18.22 -40.94
N GLU A 356 6.19 17.72 -40.92
CA GLU A 356 6.76 17.01 -42.06
C GLU A 356 6.54 15.51 -41.89
N VAL A 357 6.02 14.88 -42.94
CA VAL A 357 5.75 13.44 -42.97
C VAL A 357 6.76 12.71 -43.84
N THR A 358 7.13 11.51 -43.41
CA THR A 358 7.95 10.57 -44.16
C THR A 358 7.20 9.26 -44.33
N VAL A 359 7.50 8.53 -45.40
CA VAL A 359 6.94 7.21 -45.67
C VAL A 359 8.03 6.17 -45.50
N ASN A 360 7.77 5.16 -44.66
CA ASN A 360 8.59 3.98 -44.52
C ASN A 360 7.72 2.73 -44.65
N GLY A 361 7.81 2.04 -45.79
CA GLY A 361 6.88 0.97 -46.16
C GLY A 361 5.43 1.47 -46.17
N LYS A 362 4.56 0.83 -45.37
CA LYS A 362 3.16 1.25 -45.18
C LYS A 362 2.97 2.37 -44.15
N ASN A 363 4.01 2.78 -43.43
CA ASN A 363 3.89 3.71 -42.33
C ASN A 363 4.15 5.15 -42.77
N VAL A 364 3.20 6.03 -42.48
CA VAL A 364 3.36 7.48 -42.52
C VAL A 364 3.80 7.91 -41.14
N THR A 365 5.00 8.46 -41.02
CA THR A 365 5.60 8.89 -39.75
C THR A 365 5.89 10.37 -39.75
N TRP A 366 5.87 11.00 -38.58
CA TRP A 366 6.25 12.40 -38.40
C TRP A 366 6.90 12.62 -37.04
N GLN A 367 7.39 13.82 -36.81
CA GLN A 367 7.95 14.24 -35.52
C GLN A 367 7.08 15.32 -34.88
N HIS A 368 7.24 15.49 -33.57
CA HIS A 368 6.59 16.58 -32.86
C HIS A 368 7.03 17.93 -33.45
N THR A 369 6.12 18.87 -33.64
CA THR A 369 6.38 20.17 -34.29
C THR A 369 7.06 21.19 -33.37
N GLY A 370 7.33 20.80 -32.12
CA GLY A 370 8.05 21.60 -31.13
C GLY A 370 7.21 22.67 -30.41
N GLN A 371 5.99 22.93 -30.87
CA GLN A 371 5.07 23.87 -30.21
C GLN A 371 4.42 23.22 -29.00
N LYS A 372 4.53 23.84 -27.84
CA LYS A 372 3.99 23.31 -26.59
C LYS A 372 2.47 23.16 -26.64
N SER A 373 1.82 24.02 -27.40
CA SER A 373 0.37 24.12 -27.54
C SER A 373 -0.26 22.97 -28.36
N VAL A 374 0.55 22.13 -29.01
CA VAL A 374 0.05 20.97 -29.77
C VAL A 374 -0.42 19.85 -28.83
N VAL A 375 -1.65 19.39 -29.04
CA VAL A 375 -2.29 18.29 -28.29
C VAL A 375 -2.31 16.96 -29.05
N GLY A 376 -2.05 17.00 -30.36
CA GLY A 376 -2.01 15.81 -31.19
C GLY A 376 -2.04 16.13 -32.69
N TYR A 377 -2.33 15.11 -33.48
CA TYR A 377 -2.29 15.14 -34.93
C TYR A 377 -3.50 14.45 -35.54
N ARG A 378 -4.03 15.00 -36.63
CA ARG A 378 -5.08 14.35 -37.43
C ARG A 378 -4.49 13.86 -38.74
N VAL A 379 -4.80 12.61 -39.08
CA VAL A 379 -4.38 11.98 -40.33
C VAL A 379 -5.54 12.01 -41.30
N TYR A 380 -5.26 12.46 -42.52
CA TYR A 380 -6.24 12.52 -43.60
C TYR A 380 -5.76 11.70 -44.79
N ARG A 381 -6.71 11.03 -45.45
CA ARG A 381 -6.49 10.18 -46.60
C ARG A 381 -7.20 10.74 -47.84
N SER A 382 -6.55 10.60 -49.00
CA SER A 382 -7.12 10.83 -50.32
C SER A 382 -6.80 9.66 -51.27
N THR A 383 -7.71 9.37 -52.20
CA THR A 383 -7.53 8.38 -53.28
C THR A 383 -7.55 9.02 -54.68
N ASP A 384 -8.05 10.25 -54.79
CA ASP A 384 -8.11 11.06 -56.02
C ASP A 384 -7.03 12.16 -56.06
N GLY A 385 -6.30 12.32 -54.95
CA GLY A 385 -5.31 13.35 -54.68
C GLY A 385 -5.85 14.76 -54.49
N ASN A 386 -7.17 14.93 -54.50
CA ASN A 386 -7.84 16.22 -54.40
C ASN A 386 -8.61 16.34 -53.07
N THR A 387 -9.36 15.30 -52.71
CA THR A 387 -10.25 15.30 -51.55
C THR A 387 -9.63 14.49 -50.42
N PHE A 388 -9.38 15.13 -49.29
CA PHE A 388 -8.79 14.51 -48.11
C PHE A 388 -9.83 14.37 -46.99
N SER A 389 -10.03 13.15 -46.50
CA SER A 389 -10.97 12.82 -45.42
C SER A 389 -10.21 12.33 -44.18
N ARG A 390 -10.66 12.71 -42.98
CA ARG A 390 -9.99 12.31 -41.73
C ARG A 390 -10.17 10.81 -41.50
N VAL A 391 -9.07 10.10 -41.27
CA VAL A 391 -9.07 8.64 -41.02
C VAL A 391 -8.55 8.28 -39.63
N ALA A 392 -7.78 9.16 -38.98
CA ALA A 392 -7.31 8.93 -37.62
C ALA A 392 -7.02 10.25 -36.87
N SER A 393 -6.91 10.12 -35.55
CA SER A 393 -6.41 11.13 -34.63
C SER A 393 -5.39 10.46 -33.72
N ILE A 394 -4.18 11.02 -33.67
CA ILE A 394 -3.06 10.53 -32.88
C ILE A 394 -2.80 11.55 -31.78
N ARG A 395 -2.98 11.15 -30.53
CA ARG A 395 -2.85 12.01 -29.35
C ARG A 395 -1.38 12.15 -28.95
N LEU A 396 -1.08 13.18 -28.17
CA LEU A 396 0.23 13.29 -27.53
C LEU A 396 0.48 12.07 -26.64
N GLY A 397 1.69 11.50 -26.70
CA GLY A 397 2.04 10.26 -25.98
C GLY A 397 1.78 8.96 -26.77
N GLU A 398 0.99 9.02 -27.84
CA GLU A 398 0.88 7.92 -28.81
C GLU A 398 2.03 7.99 -29.83
N PRO A 399 2.44 6.86 -30.44
CA PRO A 399 3.46 6.86 -31.48
C PRO A 399 3.05 7.74 -32.68
N TYR A 400 3.91 8.66 -33.12
CA TYR A 400 3.68 9.53 -34.29
C TYR A 400 3.82 8.79 -35.63
N ARG A 401 2.95 7.81 -35.81
CA ARG A 401 2.87 6.97 -37.00
C ARG A 401 1.42 6.61 -37.32
N TYR A 402 1.15 6.36 -38.59
CA TYR A 402 -0.10 5.78 -39.06
C TYR A 402 0.18 4.78 -40.18
N THR A 403 -0.41 3.59 -40.10
CA THR A 403 -0.28 2.57 -41.13
C THR A 403 -1.34 2.79 -42.21
N GLY A 404 -0.89 3.17 -43.40
CA GLY A 404 -1.74 3.51 -44.54
C GLY A 404 -1.98 2.36 -45.51
N GLU A 405 -3.06 2.49 -46.28
CA GLU A 405 -3.39 1.63 -47.42
C GLU A 405 -2.56 1.98 -48.68
N ALA A 406 -2.19 0.94 -49.44
CA ALA A 406 -1.50 1.06 -50.72
C ALA A 406 -2.31 1.84 -51.77
N GLY A 407 -1.64 2.69 -52.55
CA GLY A 407 -2.26 3.49 -53.60
C GLY A 407 -3.06 4.70 -53.10
N ALA A 408 -2.99 5.02 -51.80
CA ALA A 408 -3.59 6.21 -51.23
C ALA A 408 -2.54 7.26 -50.87
N GLN A 409 -3.00 8.50 -50.75
CA GLN A 409 -2.20 9.65 -50.34
C GLN A 409 -2.63 10.11 -48.95
N TYR A 410 -1.67 10.52 -48.13
CA TYR A 410 -1.91 10.96 -46.77
C TYR A 410 -1.31 12.33 -46.51
N ILE A 411 -2.01 13.11 -45.69
CA ILE A 411 -1.49 14.32 -45.07
C ILE A 411 -1.75 14.26 -43.57
N VAL A 412 -0.91 14.93 -42.82
CA VAL A 412 -1.04 15.06 -41.37
C VAL A 412 -1.16 16.55 -41.04
N LYS A 413 -2.01 16.87 -40.08
CA LYS A 413 -2.15 18.22 -39.53
C LYS A 413 -1.95 18.19 -38.03
N ALA A 414 -1.19 19.13 -37.51
CA ALA A 414 -1.07 19.35 -36.07
C ALA A 414 -2.33 20.03 -35.54
N VAL A 415 -2.72 19.68 -34.32
CA VAL A 415 -3.90 20.22 -33.63
C VAL A 415 -3.46 20.89 -32.33
N ASP A 416 -3.86 22.14 -32.15
CA ASP A 416 -3.63 22.92 -30.93
C ASP A 416 -4.60 22.54 -29.79
N VAL A 417 -4.27 22.92 -28.54
CA VAL A 417 -5.08 22.69 -27.33
C VAL A 417 -6.51 23.24 -27.40
N VAL A 418 -6.83 24.19 -28.30
CA VAL A 418 -8.22 24.64 -28.55
C VAL A 418 -8.81 24.16 -29.88
N GLY A 419 -8.12 23.25 -30.58
CA GLY A 419 -8.60 22.60 -31.79
C GLY A 419 -8.25 23.28 -33.12
N LEU A 420 -7.38 24.29 -33.11
CA LEU A 420 -6.88 24.90 -34.35
C LEU A 420 -5.98 23.91 -35.08
N GLU A 421 -6.23 23.72 -36.38
CA GLU A 421 -5.43 22.85 -37.23
C GLU A 421 -4.39 23.64 -38.02
N SER A 422 -3.20 23.04 -38.18
CA SER A 422 -2.19 23.53 -39.11
C SER A 422 -2.64 23.48 -40.57
N GLY A 423 -1.83 24.09 -41.45
CA GLY A 423 -1.83 23.75 -42.87
C GLY A 423 -1.52 22.26 -43.11
N LYS A 424 -1.68 21.80 -44.35
CA LYS A 424 -1.34 20.42 -44.74
C LYS A 424 0.18 20.19 -44.61
N SER A 425 0.59 19.02 -44.12
CA SER A 425 1.96 18.53 -44.35
C SER A 425 2.28 18.40 -45.84
N ASN A 426 3.52 18.06 -46.17
CA ASN A 426 3.82 17.43 -47.46
C ASN A 426 2.95 16.16 -47.65
N VAL A 427 2.67 15.80 -48.90
CA VAL A 427 1.84 14.62 -49.21
C VAL A 427 2.68 13.36 -49.14
N ALA A 428 2.30 12.44 -48.27
CA ALA A 428 2.84 11.09 -48.20
C ALA A 428 2.13 10.22 -49.25
N ASN A 429 2.85 9.80 -50.29
CA ASN A 429 2.34 8.91 -51.33
C ASN A 429 2.74 7.47 -51.01
N LEU A 430 1.77 6.59 -50.81
CA LEU A 430 2.04 5.15 -50.74
C LEU A 430 1.80 4.53 -52.12
N SER A 431 2.86 4.35 -52.90
CA SER A 431 2.73 3.72 -54.23
C SER A 431 2.39 2.24 -54.11
N LYS A 432 1.65 1.71 -55.10
CA LYS A 432 1.34 0.26 -55.18
C LYS A 432 2.61 -0.60 -55.31
N GLU A 433 3.68 -0.04 -55.87
CA GLU A 433 4.98 -0.70 -56.04
C GLU A 433 5.85 -0.66 -54.77
N GLN A 434 5.83 0.43 -53.98
CA GLN A 434 6.47 0.47 -52.65
C GLN A 434 5.80 -0.49 -51.65
N THR A 435 4.57 -0.92 -51.93
CA THR A 435 3.88 -1.99 -51.18
C THR A 435 4.06 -3.39 -51.76
N ALA A 436 4.69 -3.52 -52.94
CA ALA A 436 4.89 -4.79 -53.66
C ALA A 436 6.34 -5.33 -53.59
N GLY A 437 7.28 -4.56 -53.04
CA GLY A 437 8.68 -4.94 -52.86
C GLY A 437 9.00 -5.73 -51.58
N GLU A 438 8.00 -6.09 -50.77
CA GLU A 438 8.17 -6.95 -49.61
C GLU A 438 7.24 -8.17 -49.71
N ALA A 439 7.84 -9.32 -50.02
CA ALA A 439 7.53 -10.48 -49.20
C ALA A 439 7.81 -10.06 -47.76
N GLU A 440 6.75 -9.95 -46.96
CA GLU A 440 6.77 -10.06 -45.50
C GLU A 440 8.11 -9.67 -44.84
N ALA A 441 8.52 -8.41 -44.98
CA ALA A 441 9.33 -7.85 -43.92
C ALA A 441 8.34 -7.66 -42.79
N ALA A 442 8.36 -8.63 -41.87
CA ALA A 442 7.78 -8.47 -40.57
C ALA A 442 8.16 -7.08 -40.07
N ASP A 443 7.19 -6.42 -39.44
CA ASP A 443 7.48 -5.44 -38.41
C ASP A 443 8.75 -5.90 -37.68
N PRO A 444 9.83 -5.11 -37.55
CA PRO A 444 10.94 -5.54 -36.71
C PRO A 444 10.43 -5.84 -35.28
N LEU A 445 9.22 -5.39 -34.96
CA LEU A 445 8.39 -5.85 -33.86
C LEU A 445 7.11 -6.55 -34.33
N GLY A 446 7.18 -7.86 -34.59
CA GLY A 446 5.97 -8.68 -34.57
C GLY A 446 5.18 -8.48 -33.26
N VAL A 447 3.97 -9.06 -33.18
CA VAL A 447 3.39 -9.28 -31.84
C VAL A 447 4.46 -9.92 -30.95
N PRO A 448 4.59 -9.54 -29.66
CA PRO A 448 5.72 -9.98 -28.85
C PRO A 448 5.81 -11.51 -28.82
N SER A 449 6.98 -12.04 -28.47
CA SER A 449 7.06 -13.46 -28.14
C SER A 449 6.17 -13.77 -26.92
N PRO A 450 5.61 -14.98 -26.79
CA PRO A 450 4.87 -15.35 -25.59
C PRO A 450 5.73 -15.16 -24.33
N PRO A 451 5.21 -14.55 -23.26
CA PRO A 451 5.93 -14.44 -22.00
C PRO A 451 6.41 -15.83 -21.52
N GLN A 452 7.68 -15.93 -21.14
CA GLN A 452 8.29 -17.19 -20.68
C GLN A 452 8.44 -17.24 -19.17
N GLY A 453 8.59 -18.45 -18.63
CA GLY A 453 8.85 -18.67 -17.21
C GLY A 453 7.72 -18.20 -16.30
N LEU A 454 6.47 -18.30 -16.75
CA LEU A 454 5.31 -18.04 -15.90
C LEU A 454 5.31 -19.06 -14.75
N GLU A 455 5.42 -18.56 -13.53
CA GLU A 455 5.32 -19.33 -12.30
C GLU A 455 4.15 -18.80 -11.46
N ALA A 456 3.48 -19.70 -10.77
CA ALA A 456 2.39 -19.37 -9.87
C ALA A 456 2.61 -19.99 -8.50
N SER A 457 2.39 -19.21 -7.44
CA SER A 457 2.34 -19.71 -6.08
C SER A 457 1.04 -19.31 -5.40
N TYR A 458 0.35 -20.30 -4.83
CA TYR A 458 -0.86 -20.06 -4.04
C TYR A 458 -0.46 -19.82 -2.57
N SER A 459 -0.87 -18.68 -2.02
CA SER A 459 -0.55 -18.29 -0.63
C SER A 459 -1.70 -18.50 0.34
N GLY A 460 -2.78 -19.17 -0.08
CA GLY A 460 -4.00 -19.37 0.72
C GLY A 460 -4.90 -18.14 0.83
N ASN A 461 -4.46 -16.97 0.36
CA ASN A 461 -5.26 -15.73 0.26
C ASN A 461 -5.32 -15.15 -1.17
N GLY A 462 -4.62 -15.79 -2.12
CA GLY A 462 -4.52 -15.36 -3.51
C GLY A 462 -3.40 -16.12 -4.24
N VAL A 463 -3.32 -15.89 -5.54
CA VAL A 463 -2.28 -16.45 -6.43
C VAL A 463 -1.29 -15.36 -6.78
N ASN A 464 0.00 -15.59 -6.50
CA ASN A 464 1.08 -14.73 -6.99
C ASN A 464 1.62 -15.31 -8.29
N LEU A 465 1.56 -14.51 -9.34
CA LEU A 465 2.11 -14.82 -10.66
C LEU A 465 3.37 -13.99 -10.88
N ALA A 466 4.40 -14.61 -11.44
CA ALA A 466 5.60 -13.95 -11.92
C ALA A 466 6.06 -14.58 -13.23
N TRP A 467 6.62 -13.78 -14.14
CA TRP A 467 7.17 -14.25 -15.41
C TRP A 467 8.43 -13.49 -15.77
N GLN A 468 9.14 -13.96 -16.79
CA GLN A 468 10.32 -13.27 -17.33
C GLN A 468 9.87 -12.14 -18.25
N ALA A 469 10.57 -11.00 -18.17
CA ALA A 469 10.33 -9.90 -19.09
C ALA A 469 10.66 -10.33 -20.52
N ASN A 470 9.81 -9.94 -21.47
CA ASN A 470 10.15 -10.01 -22.88
C ASN A 470 11.43 -9.19 -23.19
N PRO A 471 12.20 -9.60 -24.20
CA PRO A 471 13.32 -8.82 -24.71
C PRO A 471 12.95 -7.34 -24.94
N ALA A 472 13.86 -6.42 -24.57
CA ALA A 472 13.56 -4.98 -24.57
C ALA A 472 13.30 -4.41 -25.98
N ASP A 473 13.87 -5.06 -27.00
CA ASP A 473 13.65 -4.81 -28.42
C ASP A 473 12.28 -5.28 -28.92
N GLU A 474 11.48 -5.99 -28.11
CA GLU A 474 10.07 -6.30 -28.37
C GLU A 474 9.09 -5.23 -27.86
N HIS A 475 9.61 -4.15 -27.24
CA HIS A 475 8.87 -2.94 -26.86
C HIS A 475 7.50 -3.21 -26.20
N VAL A 476 7.45 -4.23 -25.35
CA VAL A 476 6.24 -4.60 -24.60
C VAL A 476 5.82 -3.43 -23.71
N THR A 477 4.58 -3.00 -23.88
CA THR A 477 4.00 -1.86 -23.15
C THR A 477 3.29 -2.29 -21.87
N HIS A 478 2.69 -3.48 -21.90
CA HIS A 478 2.00 -4.12 -20.78
C HIS A 478 1.77 -5.60 -21.08
N TYR A 479 1.30 -6.33 -20.07
CA TYR A 479 0.89 -7.73 -20.13
C TYR A 479 -0.58 -7.83 -19.75
N ARG A 480 -1.30 -8.79 -20.36
CA ARG A 480 -2.66 -9.17 -19.95
C ARG A 480 -2.60 -10.49 -19.22
N VAL A 481 -3.24 -10.55 -18.06
CA VAL A 481 -3.32 -11.75 -17.23
C VAL A 481 -4.70 -12.38 -17.40
N TYR A 482 -4.72 -13.69 -17.63
CA TYR A 482 -5.94 -14.45 -17.83
C TYR A 482 -6.08 -15.52 -16.76
N GLN A 483 -7.32 -15.74 -16.33
CA GLN A 483 -7.71 -16.87 -15.50
C GLN A 483 -8.86 -17.60 -16.17
N ASP A 484 -8.72 -18.92 -16.33
CA ASP A 484 -9.73 -19.79 -16.94
C ASP A 484 -10.23 -19.25 -18.30
N GLY A 485 -9.30 -18.68 -19.07
CA GLY A 485 -9.58 -18.08 -20.39
C GLY A 485 -10.15 -16.66 -20.37
N ARG A 486 -10.46 -16.09 -19.19
CA ARG A 486 -10.97 -14.71 -19.05
C ARG A 486 -9.87 -13.77 -18.62
N GLN A 487 -9.76 -12.61 -19.29
CA GLN A 487 -8.85 -11.54 -18.87
C GLN A 487 -9.28 -10.98 -17.51
N ILE A 488 -8.34 -10.92 -16.57
CA ILE A 488 -8.56 -10.43 -15.20
C ILE A 488 -7.72 -9.19 -14.84
N ALA A 489 -6.65 -8.90 -15.57
CA ALA A 489 -5.83 -7.70 -15.35
C ALA A 489 -4.99 -7.29 -16.57
N GLU A 490 -4.57 -6.02 -16.58
CA GLU A 490 -3.47 -5.50 -17.39
C GLU A 490 -2.39 -4.91 -16.48
N VAL A 491 -1.13 -5.30 -16.67
CA VAL A 491 -0.01 -4.88 -15.81
C VAL A 491 1.22 -4.47 -16.62
N LYS A 492 1.97 -3.46 -16.17
CA LYS A 492 3.22 -3.04 -16.83
C LYS A 492 4.45 -3.82 -16.37
N GLY A 493 4.39 -4.40 -15.16
CA GLY A 493 5.46 -5.22 -14.60
C GLY A 493 5.32 -6.70 -14.96
N THR A 494 6.27 -7.51 -14.50
CA THR A 494 6.31 -8.96 -14.75
C THR A 494 5.79 -9.79 -13.57
N HIS A 495 4.93 -9.18 -12.76
CA HIS A 495 4.29 -9.82 -11.61
C HIS A 495 2.85 -9.36 -11.48
N TYR A 496 1.99 -10.23 -10.96
CA TYR A 496 0.61 -9.91 -10.62
C TYR A 496 0.11 -10.78 -9.47
N THR A 497 -0.60 -10.18 -8.52
CA THR A 497 -1.26 -10.92 -7.45
C THR A 497 -2.77 -10.92 -7.71
N HIS A 498 -3.33 -12.11 -7.89
CA HIS A 498 -4.76 -12.32 -7.97
C HIS A 498 -5.31 -12.63 -6.57
N ASP A 499 -5.99 -11.66 -5.97
CA ASP A 499 -6.55 -11.79 -4.63
C ASP A 499 -7.81 -12.66 -4.60
N GLY A 500 -7.93 -13.51 -3.58
CA GLY A 500 -9.11 -14.34 -3.35
C GLY A 500 -8.77 -15.80 -3.10
N ARG A 501 -9.56 -16.41 -2.21
CA ARG A 501 -9.51 -17.86 -1.95
C ARG A 501 -10.39 -18.59 -2.95
N PHE A 502 -9.95 -19.77 -3.37
CA PHE A 502 -10.75 -20.65 -4.19
C PHE A 502 -10.44 -22.12 -3.86
N GLU A 503 -11.39 -22.98 -4.21
CA GLU A 503 -11.25 -24.42 -4.18
C GLU A 503 -11.23 -24.96 -5.62
N GLY A 504 -10.42 -25.98 -5.85
CA GLY A 504 -10.26 -26.61 -7.16
C GLY A 504 -9.10 -26.03 -7.97
N THR A 505 -8.96 -26.49 -9.20
CA THR A 505 -7.89 -26.07 -10.11
C THR A 505 -8.31 -24.83 -10.88
N ARG A 506 -7.45 -23.80 -10.90
CA ARG A 506 -7.55 -22.66 -11.83
C ARG A 506 -6.37 -22.65 -12.78
N THR A 507 -6.63 -22.19 -13.99
CA THR A 507 -5.59 -22.07 -15.03
C THR A 507 -5.24 -20.60 -15.23
N TYR A 508 -3.95 -20.29 -15.34
CA TYR A 508 -3.47 -18.93 -15.61
C TYR A 508 -2.53 -18.92 -16.81
N HIS A 509 -2.65 -17.89 -17.63
CA HIS A 509 -1.68 -17.56 -18.67
C HIS A 509 -1.58 -16.05 -18.85
N VAL A 510 -0.52 -15.61 -19.52
CA VAL A 510 -0.22 -14.20 -19.75
C VAL A 510 0.07 -13.96 -21.23
N THR A 511 -0.35 -12.84 -21.78
CA THR A 511 0.08 -12.35 -23.11
C THR A 511 0.82 -11.03 -22.95
N ALA A 512 1.91 -10.83 -23.68
CA ALA A 512 2.58 -9.54 -23.80
C ALA A 512 1.89 -8.69 -24.88
N VAL A 513 1.86 -7.37 -24.70
CA VAL A 513 1.20 -6.46 -25.66
C VAL A 513 2.15 -5.32 -26.03
N ASN A 514 2.42 -5.19 -27.32
CA ASN A 514 3.10 -4.04 -27.89
C ASN A 514 2.18 -3.29 -28.88
N ALA A 515 2.74 -2.35 -29.62
CA ALA A 515 1.99 -1.53 -30.57
C ALA A 515 1.43 -2.32 -31.78
N SER A 516 1.83 -3.59 -31.95
CA SER A 516 1.45 -4.48 -33.05
C SER A 516 0.38 -5.51 -32.62
N GLY A 517 0.10 -5.61 -31.33
CA GLY A 517 -0.98 -6.43 -30.76
C GLY A 517 -0.52 -7.32 -29.60
N PRO A 518 -1.43 -8.17 -29.07
CA PRO A 518 -1.08 -9.16 -28.08
C PRO A 518 -0.30 -10.32 -28.70
N SER A 519 0.67 -10.87 -27.95
CA SER A 519 1.35 -12.13 -28.25
C SER A 519 0.38 -13.31 -28.19
N GLU A 520 0.83 -14.47 -28.68
CA GLU A 520 0.27 -15.76 -28.25
C GLU A 520 0.42 -15.92 -26.72
N ALA A 521 -0.41 -16.80 -26.14
CA ALA A 521 -0.39 -17.04 -24.70
C ALA A 521 0.92 -17.71 -24.25
N SER A 522 1.39 -17.35 -23.06
CA SER A 522 2.41 -18.11 -22.33
C SER A 522 1.95 -19.56 -22.10
N ASP A 523 2.88 -20.41 -21.66
CA ASP A 523 2.51 -21.68 -21.06
C ASP A 523 1.48 -21.46 -19.93
N THR A 524 0.51 -22.36 -19.86
CA THR A 524 -0.55 -22.30 -18.86
C THR A 524 -0.08 -22.96 -17.57
N VAL A 525 -0.22 -22.25 -16.45
CA VAL A 525 0.05 -22.80 -15.12
C VAL A 525 -1.25 -23.17 -14.42
N ASN A 526 -1.27 -24.36 -13.83
CA ASN A 526 -2.39 -24.87 -13.06
C ASN A 526 -2.13 -24.64 -11.57
N VAL A 527 -3.04 -23.93 -10.92
CA VAL A 527 -2.95 -23.63 -9.49
C VAL A 527 -4.07 -24.36 -8.77
N GLN A 528 -3.70 -25.24 -7.84
CA GLN A 528 -4.64 -25.98 -7.02
C GLN A 528 -4.96 -25.21 -5.74
N GLY A 529 -6.18 -24.67 -5.67
CA GLY A 529 -6.75 -24.12 -4.44
C GLY A 529 -7.22 -25.23 -3.52
N HIS A 530 -6.72 -25.23 -2.28
CA HIS A 530 -7.14 -26.17 -1.24
C HIS A 530 -7.88 -25.42 -0.13
N GLN A 531 -8.90 -26.06 0.44
CA GLN A 531 -9.29 -25.76 1.82
C GLN A 531 -8.13 -26.13 2.74
N PRO A 532 -7.87 -25.38 3.82
CA PRO A 532 -6.93 -25.84 4.82
C PRO A 532 -7.44 -27.16 5.41
N GLU A 533 -6.76 -28.27 5.11
CA GLU A 533 -6.95 -29.50 5.86
C GLU A 533 -6.49 -29.29 7.31
N PRO A 534 -7.20 -29.87 8.29
CA PRO A 534 -6.79 -29.81 9.68
C PRO A 534 -5.46 -30.57 9.83
N ALA A 535 -4.40 -29.87 10.28
CA ALA A 535 -3.08 -30.49 10.39
C ALA A 535 -3.03 -31.50 11.55
N ASP A 536 -3.01 -32.78 11.20
CA ASP A 536 -2.56 -33.88 12.04
C ASP A 536 -1.04 -33.83 12.27
N SER A 537 -0.63 -34.29 13.44
CA SER A 537 0.73 -34.19 13.99
C SER A 537 1.65 -35.35 13.56
N PRO A 538 2.96 -35.10 13.33
CA PRO A 538 3.96 -36.14 13.51
C PRO A 538 5.08 -35.77 14.50
N THR A 539 5.11 -36.59 15.55
CA THR A 539 6.21 -37.16 16.35
C THR A 539 7.68 -36.73 16.18
N ASN A 540 8.25 -36.33 17.33
CA ASN A 540 9.54 -36.67 17.97
C ASN A 540 10.77 -37.07 17.12
N GLY A 541 11.84 -36.28 17.29
CA GLY A 541 13.24 -36.70 17.20
C GLY A 541 14.03 -36.05 18.35
N ASN A 542 14.69 -36.87 19.14
CA ASN A 542 15.39 -36.58 20.40
C ASN A 542 16.85 -36.15 20.16
N GLU A 543 17.56 -35.84 21.25
CA GLU A 543 18.99 -35.45 21.41
C GLU A 543 19.20 -33.93 21.47
N GLY A 544 19.87 -33.35 22.46
CA GLY A 544 20.71 -33.89 23.51
C GLY A 544 21.80 -32.86 23.81
N ASP A 545 21.94 -32.53 25.10
CA ASP A 545 23.21 -32.26 25.79
C ASP A 545 23.37 -30.92 26.53
N LYS A 546 24.06 -31.06 27.65
CA LYS A 546 24.10 -30.27 28.88
C LYS A 546 25.29 -29.31 28.93
N SER A 547 25.14 -28.23 29.69
CA SER A 547 26.09 -27.69 30.70
C SER A 547 25.59 -26.28 31.09
N SER A 548 25.21 -25.92 32.32
CA SER A 548 25.70 -26.06 33.70
C SER A 548 26.81 -25.07 34.09
N HIS A 549 26.58 -24.41 35.23
CA HIS A 549 27.45 -23.56 36.07
C HIS A 549 27.45 -22.05 35.75
N GLY A 550 27.27 -21.14 36.70
CA GLY A 550 27.16 -21.25 38.15
C GLY A 550 26.80 -19.89 38.77
N GLU A 551 26.21 -19.95 39.95
CA GLU A 551 25.78 -18.82 40.78
C GLU A 551 26.97 -18.04 41.38
N ASN A 552 26.80 -16.74 41.62
CA ASN A 552 27.02 -16.19 42.97
C ASN A 552 26.40 -14.80 43.20
N VAL A 553 26.08 -14.58 44.47
CA VAL A 553 25.16 -13.61 45.09
C VAL A 553 25.87 -12.30 45.46
N GLY A 554 25.13 -11.17 45.58
CA GLY A 554 25.61 -10.03 46.40
C GLY A 554 24.98 -8.64 46.20
N THR A 555 23.77 -8.44 46.71
CA THR A 555 23.20 -7.22 47.39
C THR A 555 23.23 -5.79 46.80
N ASN A 556 22.00 -5.26 46.70
CA ASN A 556 21.49 -3.90 46.98
C ASN A 556 22.07 -2.66 46.28
N VAL A 557 21.39 -2.25 45.21
CA VAL A 557 21.23 -0.84 44.77
C VAL A 557 19.84 -0.71 44.15
N TRP A 558 19.12 0.39 44.39
CA TRP A 558 17.86 0.71 43.72
C TRP A 558 18.08 0.77 42.19
N PHE A 559 17.44 -0.12 41.44
CA PHE A 559 17.62 -0.24 39.99
C PHE A 559 16.29 -0.01 39.25
N ARG A 560 16.23 1.04 38.41
CA ARG A 560 15.52 0.94 37.14
C ARG A 560 16.49 0.23 36.18
N ARG A 561 16.31 -1.07 35.97
CA ARG A 561 17.08 -1.88 35.01
C ARG A 561 16.19 -2.22 33.83
N LEU A 562 16.82 -2.42 32.67
CA LEU A 562 16.33 -3.15 31.50
C LEU A 562 15.02 -3.92 31.80
N GLY A 563 13.88 -3.34 31.44
CA GLY A 563 12.58 -3.96 31.73
C GLY A 563 12.22 -4.94 30.62
N ILE A 564 12.41 -6.23 30.87
CA ILE A 564 11.89 -7.32 30.03
C ILE A 564 10.80 -8.00 30.85
N LEU A 565 9.56 -7.85 30.41
CA LEU A 565 8.39 -8.44 31.06
C LEU A 565 7.59 -9.22 30.03
N LEU A 566 7.38 -10.50 30.33
CA LEU A 566 6.59 -11.43 29.54
C LEU A 566 5.28 -11.67 30.30
N PHE A 567 4.15 -11.30 29.70
CA PHE A 567 2.83 -11.62 30.23
C PHE A 567 2.20 -12.71 29.40
N THR A 568 1.69 -13.75 30.04
CA THR A 568 0.77 -14.71 29.41
C THR A 568 -0.61 -14.06 29.36
N THR A 569 -1.19 -13.95 28.16
CA THR A 569 -2.50 -13.33 27.92
C THR A 569 -3.65 -14.18 28.43
#